data_AF-A0A661QYS6-F1
#
_entry.id   AF-A0A661QYS6-F1
#
_cell.length_a   1.000
_cell.length_b   1.000
_cell.length_c   1.000
_cell.angle_alpha   90.00
_cell.angle_beta   90.00
_cell.angle_gamma   90.00
#
_symmetry.space_group_name_H-M   'P 1'
#
loop_
_entity.id
_entity.type
_entity.pdbx_description
1 polymer ?
#
loop_
_entity_poly.entity_id
_entity_poly.type
_entity_poly.pdbx_seq_one_letter_code
_entity_poly.pdbx_strand_id
1 'polypeptide(L)'
;MDLNQIVVMIVPLLFAVTIHEVAHGYIAFRMGDNTALLAGRLTLNPIKHLDFVGSLLLPLILKLTGSPIIFGYAKPVPVNFSNFHDYRKSTIYVASAGVLANFALAIVSGLLFQAIIHFQWLWNGFILKPLIMDLYHMLFYSVVINLVLAIFNLIPIPPLDGSKILAMVLPAGLRQQYARMERFGMIIIIFLLLTNLVGKFMSFFLTPMVNILIGR
;
A
#
# COMPACT_ATOMS: atom_id res chain seq x y z
N MET A 1 4.38 -4.06 22.21
CA MET A 1 3.05 -4.09 21.56
C MET A 1 2.30 -5.25 22.15
N ASP A 2 1.17 -4.96 22.78
CA ASP A 2 0.28 -6.00 23.31
C ASP A 2 -0.52 -6.61 22.16
N LEU A 3 -1.07 -7.81 22.36
CA LEU A 3 -1.79 -8.56 21.33
C LEU A 3 -2.92 -7.72 20.69
N ASN A 4 -3.64 -6.91 21.49
CA ASN A 4 -4.69 -6.04 20.99
C ASN A 4 -4.14 -5.00 19.97
N GLN A 5 -3.03 -4.33 20.29
CA GLN A 5 -2.41 -3.35 19.38
C GLN A 5 -1.97 -3.98 18.05
N ILE A 6 -1.48 -5.23 18.10
CA ILE A 6 -1.10 -5.96 16.89
C ILE A 6 -2.34 -6.23 16.02
N VAL A 7 -3.45 -6.67 16.63
CA VAL A 7 -4.71 -6.93 15.90
C VAL A 7 -5.28 -5.64 15.31
N VAL A 8 -5.31 -4.56 16.09
CA VAL A 8 -5.78 -3.23 15.67
C VAL A 8 -4.97 -2.67 14.49
N MET A 9 -3.69 -3.03 14.37
CA MET A 9 -2.84 -2.62 13.25
C MET A 9 -2.92 -3.57 12.04
N ILE A 10 -2.96 -4.89 12.28
CA ILE A 10 -2.87 -5.89 11.20
C ILE A 10 -4.12 -5.90 10.32
N VAL A 11 -5.30 -5.67 10.90
CA VAL A 11 -6.56 -5.68 10.15
C VAL A 11 -6.55 -4.58 9.07
N PRO A 12 -6.30 -3.29 9.38
CA PRO A 12 -6.13 -2.26 8.36
C PRO A 12 -5.05 -2.57 7.32
N LEU A 13 -3.93 -3.16 7.74
CA LEU A 13 -2.84 -3.54 6.83
C LEU A 13 -3.30 -4.56 5.77
N LEU A 14 -3.98 -5.62 6.21
CA LEU A 14 -4.47 -6.66 5.31
C LEU A 14 -5.47 -6.09 4.30
N PHE A 15 -6.39 -5.22 4.76
CA PHE A 15 -7.35 -4.57 3.87
C PHE A 15 -6.68 -3.61 2.89
N ALA A 16 -5.71 -2.79 3.35
CA ALA A 16 -5.00 -1.85 2.49
C ALA A 16 -4.28 -2.59 1.35
N VAL A 17 -3.51 -3.63 1.66
CA VAL A 17 -2.79 -4.42 0.65
C VAL A 17 -3.76 -5.16 -0.27
N THR A 18 -4.83 -5.75 0.27
CA THR A 18 -5.84 -6.45 -0.54
C THR A 18 -6.51 -5.50 -1.54
N ILE A 19 -6.93 -4.32 -1.09
CA ILE A 19 -7.61 -3.35 -1.97
C ILE A 19 -6.64 -2.79 -3.02
N HIS A 20 -5.38 -2.55 -2.65
CA HIS A 20 -4.32 -2.16 -3.58
C HIS A 20 -4.15 -3.18 -4.73
N GLU A 21 -3.99 -4.46 -4.40
CA GLU A 21 -3.82 -5.54 -5.37
C GLU A 21 -5.08 -5.77 -6.23
N VAL A 22 -6.26 -5.71 -5.60
CA VAL A 22 -7.54 -5.81 -6.32
C VAL A 22 -7.73 -4.63 -7.27
N ALA A 23 -7.29 -3.42 -6.91
CA ALA A 23 -7.35 -2.26 -7.78
C ALA A 23 -6.46 -2.44 -9.04
N HIS A 24 -5.24 -2.99 -8.89
CA HIS A 24 -4.41 -3.36 -10.03
C HIS A 24 -5.13 -4.35 -10.95
N GLY A 25 -5.63 -5.46 -10.39
CA GLY A 25 -6.33 -6.48 -11.16
C GLY A 25 -7.59 -5.97 -11.83
N TYR A 26 -8.36 -5.11 -11.14
CA TYR A 26 -9.58 -4.53 -11.68
C TYR A 26 -9.28 -3.62 -12.87
N ILE A 27 -8.28 -2.74 -12.77
CA ILE A 27 -7.91 -1.90 -13.91
C ILE A 27 -7.26 -2.72 -15.02
N ALA A 28 -6.48 -3.75 -14.72
CA ALA A 28 -5.92 -4.66 -15.73
C ALA A 28 -7.04 -5.34 -16.54
N PHE A 29 -8.07 -5.84 -15.86
CA PHE A 29 -9.28 -6.38 -16.47
C PHE A 29 -9.97 -5.36 -17.38
N ARG A 30 -10.15 -4.12 -16.91
CA ARG A 30 -10.74 -3.03 -17.71
C ARG A 30 -9.89 -2.65 -18.93
N MET A 31 -8.58 -2.93 -18.91
CA MET A 31 -7.65 -2.68 -20.01
C MET A 31 -7.49 -3.87 -20.98
N GLY A 32 -8.16 -5.00 -20.70
CA GLY A 32 -8.20 -6.19 -21.56
C GLY A 32 -7.51 -7.43 -20.99
N ASP A 33 -6.92 -7.36 -19.79
CA ASP A 33 -6.26 -8.51 -19.17
C ASP A 33 -7.16 -9.26 -18.17
N ASN A 34 -7.65 -10.41 -18.60
CA ASN A 34 -8.51 -11.27 -17.75
C ASN A 34 -7.72 -12.17 -16.79
N THR A 35 -6.39 -12.11 -16.74
CA THR A 35 -5.54 -13.05 -15.97
C THR A 35 -5.90 -13.07 -14.47
N ALA A 36 -6.04 -11.90 -13.85
CA ALA A 36 -6.42 -11.77 -12.44
C ALA A 36 -7.82 -12.34 -12.13
N LEU A 37 -8.77 -12.15 -13.06
CA LEU A 37 -10.14 -12.65 -12.95
C LEU A 37 -10.16 -14.18 -13.05
N LEU A 38 -9.51 -14.74 -14.06
CA LEU A 38 -9.41 -16.19 -14.29
C LEU A 38 -8.66 -16.90 -13.15
N ALA A 39 -7.66 -16.23 -12.55
CA ALA A 39 -6.97 -16.72 -11.36
C ALA A 39 -7.79 -16.60 -10.06
N GLY A 40 -9.02 -16.06 -10.12
CA GLY A 40 -9.90 -15.90 -8.96
C GLY A 40 -9.38 -14.92 -7.92
N ARG A 41 -8.51 -13.98 -8.31
CA ARG A 41 -7.87 -12.98 -7.41
C ARG A 41 -8.57 -11.62 -7.39
N LEU A 42 -9.60 -11.38 -8.21
CA LEU A 42 -10.45 -10.18 -8.08
C LEU A 42 -11.45 -10.34 -6.92
N THR A 43 -10.95 -10.29 -5.70
CA THR A 43 -11.71 -10.59 -4.48
C THR A 43 -11.17 -9.80 -3.30
N LEU A 44 -12.06 -9.26 -2.47
CA LEU A 44 -11.68 -8.55 -1.24
C LEU A 44 -11.40 -9.50 -0.06
N ASN A 45 -11.34 -10.81 -0.30
CA ASN A 45 -10.93 -11.76 0.74
C ASN A 45 -9.40 -11.72 0.92
N PRO A 46 -8.87 -11.18 2.02
CA PRO A 46 -7.43 -11.00 2.21
C PRO A 46 -6.66 -12.32 2.23
N ILE A 47 -7.31 -13.43 2.61
CA ILE A 47 -6.68 -14.76 2.64
C ILE A 47 -6.16 -15.18 1.26
N LYS A 48 -6.83 -14.74 0.19
CA LYS A 48 -6.43 -15.06 -1.20
C LYS A 48 -5.22 -14.26 -1.70
N HIS A 49 -4.82 -13.21 -0.98
CA HIS A 49 -3.71 -12.32 -1.32
C HIS A 49 -2.51 -12.47 -0.38
N LEU A 50 -2.67 -13.20 0.71
CA LEU A 50 -1.58 -13.50 1.63
C LEU A 50 -0.57 -14.46 1.01
N ASP A 51 0.71 -14.09 1.07
CA ASP A 51 1.82 -15.02 0.86
C ASP A 51 2.39 -15.42 2.21
N PHE A 52 2.07 -16.61 2.71
CA PHE A 52 2.56 -17.09 4.01
C PHE A 52 4.09 -17.11 4.13
N VAL A 53 4.82 -17.27 3.01
CA VAL A 53 6.28 -17.32 3.03
C VAL A 53 6.87 -15.92 3.13
N GLY A 54 6.44 -15.00 2.26
CA GLY A 54 6.91 -13.62 2.27
C GLY A 54 6.40 -12.82 3.48
N SER A 55 5.14 -13.00 3.87
CA SER A 55 4.50 -12.32 5.01
C SER A 55 5.10 -12.72 6.37
N LEU A 56 5.85 -13.83 6.46
CA LEU A 56 6.45 -14.30 7.70
C LEU A 56 7.98 -14.10 7.74
N LEU A 57 8.69 -14.41 6.65
CA LEU A 57 10.16 -14.33 6.61
C LEU A 57 10.68 -12.90 6.62
N LEU A 58 10.05 -12.00 5.86
CA LEU A 58 10.51 -10.61 5.70
C LEU A 58 10.37 -9.81 7.02
N PRO A 59 9.22 -9.87 7.73
CA PRO A 59 9.10 -9.33 9.09
C PRO A 59 10.10 -9.92 10.09
N LEU A 60 10.38 -11.22 10.02
CA LEU A 60 11.30 -11.88 10.93
C LEU A 60 12.73 -11.38 10.75
N ILE A 61 13.19 -11.24 9.51
CA ILE A 61 14.51 -10.69 9.17
C ILE A 61 14.61 -9.20 9.57
N LEU A 62 13.55 -8.41 9.32
CA LEU A 62 13.51 -7.00 9.68
C LEU A 62 13.48 -6.79 11.20
N LYS A 63 12.81 -7.67 11.95
CA LYS A 63 12.79 -7.68 13.42
C LYS A 63 14.15 -8.08 13.99
N LEU A 64 14.83 -9.08 13.40
CA LEU A 64 16.17 -9.50 13.81
C LEU A 64 17.24 -8.43 13.53
N THR A 65 17.01 -7.55 12.55
CA THR A 65 17.92 -6.45 12.18
C THR A 65 17.59 -5.11 12.87
N GLY A 66 16.57 -5.07 13.75
CA GLY A 66 16.19 -3.87 14.50
C GLY A 66 15.54 -2.78 13.66
N SER A 67 15.04 -3.11 12.46
CA SER A 67 14.37 -2.15 11.59
C SER A 67 12.99 -1.78 12.15
N PRO A 68 12.62 -0.49 12.21
CA PRO A 68 11.33 -0.05 12.75
C PRO A 68 10.14 -0.36 11.81
N ILE A 69 10.39 -0.94 10.63
CA ILE A 69 9.38 -1.15 9.58
C ILE A 69 9.14 -2.65 9.43
N ILE A 70 7.91 -3.10 9.68
CA ILE A 70 7.46 -4.46 9.38
C ILE A 70 6.82 -4.44 7.98
N PHE A 71 7.51 -4.95 6.96
CA PHE A 71 6.93 -5.15 5.64
C PHE A 71 6.15 -6.47 5.59
N GLY A 72 4.83 -6.38 5.41
CA GLY A 72 4.02 -7.54 5.01
C GLY A 72 4.15 -7.74 3.50
N TYR A 73 4.66 -8.89 3.06
CA TYR A 73 4.74 -9.24 1.64
C TYR A 73 3.49 -10.02 1.23
N ALA A 74 2.62 -9.40 0.43
CA ALA A 74 1.48 -10.08 -0.18
C ALA A 74 1.85 -10.67 -1.54
N LYS A 75 1.14 -11.71 -1.95
CA LYS A 75 1.28 -12.31 -3.27
C LYS A 75 0.64 -11.36 -4.29
N PRO A 76 1.39 -10.75 -5.21
CA PRO A 76 0.81 -9.78 -6.13
C PRO A 76 -0.21 -10.44 -7.06
N VAL A 77 -1.21 -9.68 -7.47
CA VAL A 77 -2.20 -10.12 -8.47
C VAL A 77 -1.51 -10.28 -9.83
N PRO A 78 -1.74 -11.39 -10.56
CA PRO A 78 -1.07 -11.62 -11.82
C PRO A 78 -1.65 -10.66 -12.86
N VAL A 79 -0.77 -9.89 -13.48
CA VAL A 79 -1.09 -8.99 -14.60
C VAL A 79 -0.27 -9.42 -15.80
N ASN A 80 -0.96 -9.76 -16.89
CA ASN A 80 -0.34 -10.04 -18.17
C ASN A 80 -0.39 -8.82 -19.08
N PHE A 81 0.73 -8.10 -19.15
CA PHE A 81 0.88 -6.90 -19.95
C PHE A 81 0.75 -7.15 -21.47
N SER A 82 0.90 -8.39 -21.96
CA SER A 82 0.74 -8.69 -23.39
C SER A 82 -0.72 -8.66 -23.86
N ASN A 83 -1.68 -8.68 -22.93
CA ASN A 83 -3.12 -8.63 -23.23
C ASN A 83 -3.64 -7.19 -23.38
N PHE A 84 -2.82 -6.18 -23.10
CA PHE A 84 -3.25 -4.78 -23.13
C PHE A 84 -3.39 -4.24 -24.56
N HIS A 85 -4.50 -3.55 -24.82
CA HIS A 85 -4.74 -2.88 -26.12
C HIS A 85 -3.71 -1.77 -26.39
N ASP A 86 -3.47 -0.91 -25.39
CA ASP A 86 -2.42 0.12 -25.42
C ASP A 86 -1.46 -0.16 -24.26
N TYR A 87 -0.32 -0.77 -24.55
CA TYR A 87 0.67 -1.17 -23.55
C TYR A 87 1.09 -0.01 -22.64
N ARG A 88 1.30 1.20 -23.19
CA ARG A 88 1.82 2.34 -22.40
C ARG A 88 0.74 2.88 -21.47
N LYS A 89 -0.44 3.21 -22.01
CA LYS A 89 -1.53 3.78 -21.20
C LYS A 89 -2.02 2.79 -20.16
N SER A 90 -2.22 1.53 -20.56
CA SER A 90 -2.71 0.49 -19.66
C SER A 90 -1.75 0.24 -18.52
N THR A 91 -0.43 0.21 -18.78
CA THR A 91 0.56 0.06 -17.72
C THR A 91 0.52 1.23 -16.73
N ILE A 92 0.38 2.47 -17.20
CA ILE A 92 0.27 3.65 -16.33
C ILE A 92 -1.00 3.55 -15.47
N TYR A 93 -2.14 3.23 -16.08
CA TYR A 93 -3.41 3.12 -15.35
C TYR A 93 -3.38 2.01 -14.32
N VAL A 94 -2.87 0.83 -14.68
CA VAL A 94 -2.73 -0.29 -13.75
C VAL A 94 -1.80 0.08 -12.61
N ALA A 95 -0.60 0.59 -12.88
CA ALA A 95 0.36 0.96 -11.84
C ALA A 95 -0.19 2.07 -10.92
N SER A 96 -0.95 3.02 -11.46
CA SER A 96 -1.57 4.08 -10.66
C SER A 96 -2.75 3.59 -9.82
N ALA A 97 -3.42 2.50 -10.20
CA ALA A 97 -4.65 2.02 -9.58
C ALA A 97 -4.47 1.68 -8.09
N GLY A 98 -3.44 0.88 -7.76
CA GLY A 98 -3.15 0.50 -6.38
C GLY A 98 -2.78 1.71 -5.51
N VAL A 99 -1.96 2.63 -6.04
CA VAL A 99 -1.57 3.87 -5.37
C VAL A 99 -2.79 4.74 -5.06
N LEU A 100 -3.65 4.96 -6.07
CA LEU A 100 -4.86 5.78 -5.92
C LEU A 100 -5.86 5.14 -4.96
N ALA A 101 -6.00 3.82 -4.97
CA ALA A 101 -6.88 3.11 -4.05
C ALA A 101 -6.44 3.31 -2.60
N ASN A 102 -5.14 3.24 -2.32
CA ASN A 102 -4.61 3.53 -0.99
C ASN A 102 -4.82 4.99 -0.58
N PHE A 103 -4.57 5.97 -1.47
CA PHE A 103 -4.88 7.36 -1.15
C PHE A 103 -6.37 7.57 -0.84
N ALA A 104 -7.27 6.96 -1.62
CA ALA A 104 -8.70 7.01 -1.37
C ALA A 104 -9.06 6.42 0.00
N LEU A 105 -8.50 5.26 0.36
CA LEU A 105 -8.70 4.64 1.67
C LEU A 105 -8.16 5.49 2.82
N ALA A 106 -7.01 6.13 2.65
CA ALA A 106 -6.46 7.05 3.63
C ALA A 106 -7.41 8.24 3.87
N ILE A 107 -7.93 8.84 2.79
CA ILE A 107 -8.87 9.96 2.88
C ILE A 107 -10.16 9.52 3.59
N VAL A 108 -10.77 8.42 3.15
CA VAL A 108 -12.00 7.89 3.79
C VAL A 108 -11.77 7.57 5.26
N SER A 109 -10.65 6.92 5.60
CA SER A 109 -10.31 6.59 6.99
C SER A 109 -10.09 7.85 7.83
N GLY A 110 -9.46 8.89 7.27
CA GLY A 110 -9.23 10.17 7.93
C GLY A 110 -10.54 10.94 8.20
N LEU A 111 -11.44 10.96 7.22
CA LEU A 111 -12.77 11.57 7.41
C LEU A 111 -13.58 10.86 8.50
N LEU A 112 -13.57 9.52 8.51
CA LEU A 112 -14.22 8.73 9.56
C LEU A 112 -13.56 8.95 10.93
N PHE A 113 -12.23 9.03 10.97
CA PHE A 113 -11.48 9.32 12.18
C PHE A 113 -11.87 10.68 12.78
N GLN A 114 -11.92 11.73 11.96
CA GLN A 114 -12.35 13.06 12.40
C GLN A 114 -13.82 13.08 12.85
N ALA A 115 -14.70 12.33 12.18
CA ALA A 115 -16.09 12.20 12.60
C ALA A 115 -16.22 11.59 14.00
N ILE A 116 -15.45 10.53 14.32
CA ILE A 116 -15.47 9.92 15.67
C ILE A 116 -15.07 10.93 16.75
N ILE A 117 -14.05 11.75 16.49
CA ILE A 117 -13.60 12.80 17.43
C ILE A 117 -14.69 13.89 17.55
N HIS A 118 -15.21 14.38 16.43
CA HIS A 118 -16.18 15.47 16.42
C HIS A 118 -17.45 15.10 17.20
N PHE A 119 -17.91 13.85 17.06
CA PHE A 119 -19.09 13.34 17.75
C PHE A 119 -18.77 12.62 19.08
N GLN A 120 -17.65 12.94 19.73
CA GLN A 120 -17.25 12.27 20.98
C GLN A 120 -18.28 12.31 22.10
N TRP A 121 -19.03 13.41 22.18
CA TRP A 121 -20.09 13.60 23.17
C TRP A 121 -21.22 12.57 23.06
N LEU A 122 -21.45 11.99 21.86
CA LEU A 122 -22.48 10.96 21.64
C LEU A 122 -22.12 9.61 22.25
N TRP A 123 -20.84 9.33 22.49
CA TRP A 123 -20.39 8.02 22.96
C TRP A 123 -19.61 8.06 24.28
N ASN A 124 -19.27 9.26 24.77
CA ASN A 124 -18.59 9.43 26.04
C ASN A 124 -19.55 9.09 27.19
N GLY A 125 -19.39 7.90 27.78
CA GLY A 125 -20.26 7.37 28.83
C GLY A 125 -20.97 6.05 28.47
N PHE A 126 -20.86 5.60 27.22
CA PHE A 126 -21.41 4.31 26.79
C PHE A 126 -20.51 3.14 27.19
N ILE A 127 -21.11 1.99 27.49
CA ILE A 127 -20.41 0.71 27.74
C ILE A 127 -19.54 0.31 26.51
N LEU A 128 -19.93 0.72 25.30
CA LEU A 128 -19.21 0.44 24.06
C LEU A 128 -18.00 1.37 23.80
N LYS A 129 -17.68 2.28 24.72
CA LYS A 129 -16.50 3.17 24.60
C LYS A 129 -15.21 2.44 24.23
N PRO A 130 -14.85 1.28 24.82
CA PRO A 130 -13.63 0.57 24.45
C PRO A 130 -13.61 0.15 22.97
N LEU A 131 -14.74 -0.34 22.44
CA LEU A 131 -14.86 -0.74 21.04
C LEU A 131 -14.70 0.45 20.08
N ILE A 132 -15.27 1.61 20.44
CA ILE A 132 -15.13 2.85 19.66
C ILE A 132 -13.69 3.34 19.68
N MET A 133 -13.00 3.21 20.82
CA MET A 133 -11.58 3.52 20.92
C MET A 133 -10.74 2.56 20.07
N ASP A 134 -11.03 1.27 20.04
CA ASP A 134 -10.32 0.33 19.16
C ASP A 134 -10.52 0.70 17.68
N LEU A 135 -11.76 1.03 17.27
CA LEU A 135 -12.06 1.52 15.93
C LEU A 135 -11.30 2.82 15.59
N TYR A 136 -11.24 3.75 16.54
CA TYR A 136 -10.47 4.99 16.41
C TYR A 136 -8.98 4.71 16.12
N HIS A 137 -8.36 3.77 16.85
CA HIS A 137 -6.98 3.37 16.58
C HIS A 137 -6.84 2.63 15.25
N MET A 138 -7.79 1.76 14.88
CA MET A 138 -7.79 1.09 13.57
C MET A 138 -7.84 2.10 12.42
N LEU A 139 -8.67 3.13 12.52
CA LEU A 139 -8.76 4.19 11.52
C LEU A 139 -7.47 5.02 11.45
N PHE A 140 -6.87 5.35 12.60
CA PHE A 140 -5.56 5.98 12.65
C PHE A 140 -4.51 5.16 11.89
N TYR A 141 -4.38 3.86 12.22
CA TYR A 141 -3.43 2.99 11.53
C TYR A 141 -3.78 2.83 10.05
N SER A 142 -5.08 2.77 9.69
CA SER A 142 -5.51 2.74 8.30
C SER A 142 -5.03 3.96 7.52
N VAL A 143 -5.16 5.18 8.07
CA VAL A 143 -4.64 6.41 7.44
C VAL A 143 -3.14 6.28 7.21
N VAL A 144 -2.39 5.97 8.27
CA VAL A 144 -0.92 5.92 8.20
C VAL A 144 -0.45 4.84 7.22
N ILE A 145 -0.98 3.62 7.32
CA ILE A 145 -0.58 2.48 6.49
C ILE A 145 -0.90 2.76 5.02
N ASN A 146 -2.11 3.24 4.71
CA ASN A 146 -2.48 3.52 3.33
C ASN A 146 -1.62 4.63 2.71
N LEU A 147 -1.33 5.72 3.46
CA LEU A 147 -0.42 6.76 2.97
C LEU A 147 1.01 6.22 2.77
N VAL A 148 1.51 5.42 3.72
CA VAL A 148 2.83 4.77 3.60
C VAL A 148 2.88 3.91 2.34
N LEU A 149 1.89 3.03 2.13
CA LEU A 149 1.85 2.16 0.95
C LEU A 149 1.73 2.95 -0.35
N ALA A 150 0.94 4.03 -0.37
CA ALA A 150 0.76 4.87 -1.56
C ALA A 150 2.05 5.62 -1.91
N ILE A 151 2.67 6.32 -0.96
CA ILE A 151 3.88 7.11 -1.18
C ILE A 151 5.07 6.21 -1.47
N PHE A 152 5.19 5.08 -0.76
CA PHE A 152 6.25 4.11 -1.01
C PHE A 152 6.15 3.54 -2.43
N ASN A 153 4.95 3.12 -2.86
CA ASN A 153 4.76 2.61 -4.22
C ASN A 153 4.92 3.68 -5.30
N LEU A 154 4.92 4.98 -4.98
CA LEU A 154 5.24 6.04 -5.93
C LEU A 154 6.75 6.26 -6.15
N ILE A 155 7.61 5.69 -5.30
CA ILE A 155 9.06 5.81 -5.47
C ILE A 155 9.44 5.18 -6.82
N PRO A 156 10.13 5.90 -7.72
CA PRO A 156 10.43 5.44 -9.07
C PRO A 156 11.62 4.48 -9.10
N ILE A 157 11.54 3.39 -8.34
CA ILE A 157 12.56 2.34 -8.24
C ILE A 157 11.86 0.99 -8.37
N PRO A 158 12.23 0.14 -9.35
CA PRO A 158 11.63 -1.18 -9.47
C PRO A 158 11.80 -2.02 -8.19
N PRO A 159 10.83 -2.87 -7.82
CA PRO A 159 9.63 -3.25 -8.58
C PRO A 159 8.39 -2.37 -8.31
N LEU A 160 8.55 -1.21 -7.65
CA LEU A 160 7.45 -0.36 -7.19
C LEU A 160 6.63 0.23 -8.35
N ASP A 161 5.36 0.56 -8.13
CA ASP A 161 4.48 1.01 -9.21
C ASP A 161 4.93 2.31 -9.89
N GLY A 162 5.50 3.23 -9.13
CA GLY A 162 6.07 4.48 -9.62
C GLY A 162 7.16 4.25 -10.65
N SER A 163 7.88 3.12 -10.56
CA SER A 163 8.87 2.75 -11.57
C SER A 163 8.22 2.39 -12.90
N LYS A 164 7.08 1.70 -12.87
CA LYS A 164 6.31 1.33 -14.07
C LYS A 164 5.71 2.58 -14.72
N ILE A 165 5.18 3.50 -13.91
CA ILE A 165 4.69 4.80 -14.39
C ILE A 165 5.81 5.56 -15.09
N LEU A 166 6.95 5.75 -14.41
CA LEU A 166 8.10 6.47 -14.98
C LEU A 166 8.61 5.80 -16.26
N ALA A 167 8.76 4.46 -16.27
CA ALA A 167 9.21 3.72 -17.43
C ALA A 167 8.34 3.98 -18.67
N MET A 168 7.02 4.12 -18.50
CA MET A 168 6.11 4.37 -19.62
C MET A 168 6.12 5.83 -20.10
N VAL A 169 6.37 6.78 -19.20
CA VAL A 169 6.53 8.21 -19.52
C VAL A 169 7.85 8.47 -20.25
N LEU A 170 8.90 7.69 -19.97
CA LEU A 170 10.21 7.88 -20.59
C LEU A 170 10.22 7.60 -22.11
N PRO A 171 11.04 8.35 -22.88
CA PRO A 171 11.36 8.02 -24.28
C PRO A 171 11.96 6.61 -24.41
N ALA A 172 11.81 5.99 -25.59
CA ALA A 172 12.17 4.58 -25.80
C ALA A 172 13.63 4.24 -25.43
N GLY A 173 14.59 5.12 -25.77
CA GLY A 173 16.00 4.91 -25.43
C GLY A 173 16.27 4.91 -23.92
N LEU A 174 15.65 5.85 -23.18
CA LEU A 174 15.78 5.92 -21.72
C LEU A 174 15.02 4.79 -21.02
N ARG A 175 13.88 4.35 -21.56
CA ARG A 175 13.12 3.21 -21.04
C ARG A 175 13.96 1.93 -21.02
N GLN A 176 14.73 1.67 -22.07
CA GLN A 176 15.59 0.48 -22.13
C GLN A 176 16.71 0.54 -21.08
N GLN A 177 17.31 1.71 -20.88
CA GLN A 177 18.31 1.90 -19.83
C GLN A 177 17.70 1.75 -18.44
N TYR A 178 16.51 2.30 -18.23
CA TYR A 178 15.77 2.21 -16.98
C TYR A 178 15.38 0.76 -16.64
N ALA A 179 14.95 -0.03 -17.64
CA ALA A 179 14.65 -1.45 -17.46
C ALA A 179 15.88 -2.26 -16.99
N ARG A 180 17.11 -1.85 -17.34
CA ARG A 180 18.32 -2.48 -16.80
C ARG A 180 18.52 -2.26 -15.30
N MET A 181 17.87 -1.25 -14.71
CA MET A 181 17.92 -1.00 -13.27
C MET A 181 17.05 -2.00 -12.49
N GLU A 182 16.07 -2.63 -13.14
CA GLU A 182 15.12 -3.55 -12.50
C GLU A 182 15.82 -4.70 -11.76
N ARG A 183 16.88 -5.26 -12.36
CA ARG A 183 17.71 -6.31 -11.74
C ARG A 183 18.36 -5.92 -10.41
N PHE A 184 18.59 -4.63 -10.18
CA PHE A 184 19.18 -4.10 -8.95
C PHE A 184 18.15 -3.41 -8.05
N GLY A 185 16.90 -3.29 -8.51
CA GLY A 185 15.86 -2.50 -7.85
C GLY A 185 15.63 -2.90 -6.38
N MET A 186 15.51 -4.20 -6.11
CA MET A 186 15.35 -4.70 -4.73
C MET A 186 16.56 -4.38 -3.85
N ILE A 187 17.78 -4.50 -4.38
CA ILE A 187 19.02 -4.18 -3.65
C ILE A 187 19.07 -2.68 -3.34
N ILE A 188 18.69 -1.83 -4.30
CA ILE A 188 18.61 -0.38 -4.12
C ILE A 188 17.59 -0.04 -3.02
N ILE A 189 16.40 -0.64 -3.04
CA ILE A 189 15.39 -0.41 -2.00
C ILE A 189 15.91 -0.81 -0.62
N ILE A 190 16.50 -1.99 -0.48
CA ILE A 190 17.09 -2.45 0.79
C ILE A 190 18.16 -1.48 1.28
N PHE A 191 19.08 -1.07 0.40
CA PHE A 191 20.13 -0.10 0.74
C PHE A 191 19.55 1.25 1.19
N LEU A 192 18.53 1.76 0.50
CA LEU A 192 17.87 3.01 0.85
C LEU A 192 17.11 2.92 2.19
N LEU A 193 16.55 1.74 2.52
CA LEU A 193 15.93 1.49 3.82
C LEU A 193 16.99 1.46 4.94
N LEU A 194 18.13 0.80 4.74
CA LEU A 194 19.22 0.72 5.71
C LEU A 194 19.87 2.08 6.00
N THR A 195 19.94 2.96 4.99
CA THR A 195 20.50 4.31 5.12
C THR A 195 19.52 5.33 5.69
N ASN A 196 18.28 4.93 6.00
CA ASN A 196 17.19 5.78 6.48
C ASN A 196 16.84 6.96 5.55
N LEU A 197 17.28 6.94 4.29
CA LEU A 197 16.93 7.94 3.29
C LEU A 197 15.46 7.85 2.91
N VAL A 198 14.94 6.61 2.77
CA VAL A 198 13.50 6.38 2.57
C VAL A 198 12.72 6.96 3.74
N GLY A 199 13.15 6.73 4.97
CA GLY A 199 12.45 7.26 6.16
C GLY A 199 12.30 8.78 6.13
N LYS A 200 13.37 9.51 5.79
CA LYS A 200 13.36 10.98 5.66
C LYS A 200 12.48 11.46 4.50
N PHE A 201 12.57 10.80 3.34
CA PHE A 201 11.73 11.11 2.19
C PHE A 201 10.25 10.88 2.52
N MET A 202 9.94 9.72 3.11
CA MET A 202 8.59 9.37 3.52
C MET A 202 8.05 10.34 4.56
N SER A 203 8.82 10.70 5.59
CA SER A 203 8.35 11.62 6.64
C SER A 203 8.05 13.02 6.13
N PHE A 204 8.78 13.51 5.12
CA PHE A 204 8.52 14.79 4.46
C PHE A 204 7.10 14.86 3.86
N PHE A 205 6.64 13.78 3.23
CA PHE A 205 5.28 13.71 2.65
C PHE A 205 4.23 13.22 3.65
N LEU A 206 4.56 12.22 4.48
CA LEU A 206 3.62 11.60 5.41
C LEU A 206 3.16 12.59 6.48
N THR A 207 4.08 13.30 7.12
CA THR A 207 3.74 14.16 8.27
C THR A 207 2.66 15.19 7.96
N PRO A 208 2.77 16.01 6.89
CA PRO A 208 1.71 16.97 6.57
C PRO A 208 0.39 16.28 6.19
N MET A 209 0.44 15.18 5.43
CA MET A 209 -0.79 14.48 5.00
C MET A 209 -1.52 13.82 6.17
N VAL A 210 -0.77 13.20 7.08
CA VAL A 210 -1.29 12.60 8.31
C VAL A 210 -1.91 13.68 9.19
N ASN A 211 -1.22 14.80 9.40
CA ASN A 211 -1.75 15.91 10.21
C ASN A 211 -3.06 16.45 9.64
N ILE A 212 -3.12 16.70 8.33
CA ILE A 212 -4.34 17.15 7.65
C ILE A 212 -5.49 16.13 7.81
N LEU A 213 -5.22 14.84 7.57
CA LEU A 213 -6.27 13.80 7.63
C LEU A 213 -6.74 13.48 9.04
N ILE A 214 -5.91 13.74 10.05
CA ILE A 214 -6.22 13.46 11.46
C ILE A 214 -6.72 14.72 12.18
N GLY A 215 -6.64 15.89 11.55
CA GLY A 215 -7.09 17.16 12.11
C GLY A 215 -6.14 17.71 13.18
N ARG A 216 -4.82 17.58 12.95
CA ARG A 216 -3.76 18.15 13.80
C ARG A 216 -3.05 19.30 13.11
#